data_AF-A0A9P0M9N7-F1
#
_entry.id   AF-A0A9P0M9N7-F1
#
_cell.length_a   1.000
_cell.length_b   1.000
_cell.length_c   1.000
_cell.angle_alpha   90.00
_cell.angle_beta   90.00
_cell.angle_gamma   90.00
#
_symmetry.space_group_name_H-M   'P 1'
#
loop_
_entity.id
_entity.type
_entity.pdbx_description
1 polymer ?
#
loop_
_entity_poly.entity_id
_entity_poly.type
_entity_poly.pdbx_seq_one_letter_code
_entity_poly.pdbx_strand_id
1 'polypeptide(L)'
;MLINWKHQMTLPSCSSDQQYSSSGSKGVSLSRQSSIIESFSTIRSFSDGGGKAGKITNAIIFMIAKDNLPLNTVQKEGFKYFMKTPQTFIPCTRSQNTI
;
A
#
# COMPACT_ATOMS: atom_id res chain seq x y z
N MET A 1 8.36 -38.67 6.02
CA MET A 1 7.22 -37.99 6.67
C MET A 1 6.85 -36.78 5.81
N LEU A 2 5.79 -36.90 5.00
CA LEU A 2 5.30 -35.78 4.18
C LEU A 2 4.52 -34.84 5.09
N ILE A 3 5.00 -33.62 5.27
CA ILE A 3 4.24 -32.58 5.96
C ILE A 3 3.20 -32.07 4.97
N ASN A 4 1.95 -32.30 5.33
CA ASN A 4 0.74 -32.07 4.57
C ASN A 4 0.32 -30.60 4.70
N TRP A 5 0.45 -29.81 3.64
CA TRP A 5 0.13 -28.36 3.63
C TRP A 5 -1.36 -28.08 3.32
N LYS A 6 -2.28 -28.85 3.91
CA LYS A 6 -3.73 -28.69 3.69
C LYS A 6 -4.44 -27.91 4.81
N HIS A 7 -3.82 -26.86 5.31
CA HIS A 7 -4.50 -25.83 6.09
C HIS A 7 -4.47 -24.51 5.34
N GLN A 8 -5.44 -24.40 4.43
CA GLN A 8 -6.33 -23.25 4.28
C GLN A 8 -5.79 -21.91 4.83
N MET A 9 -4.85 -21.32 4.08
CA MET A 9 -4.61 -19.88 4.10
C MET A 9 -5.78 -19.22 3.34
N THR A 10 -6.96 -19.22 3.96
CA THR A 10 -7.99 -18.25 3.58
C THR A 10 -7.38 -16.90 3.93
N LEU A 11 -6.93 -16.18 2.91
CA LEU A 11 -6.75 -14.75 3.01
C LEU A 11 -7.99 -14.19 3.72
N PRO A 12 -7.87 -13.30 4.71
CA PRO A 12 -9.02 -12.48 5.06
C PRO A 12 -9.41 -11.78 3.76
N SER A 13 -10.50 -12.24 3.14
CA SER A 13 -11.20 -11.48 2.13
C SER A 13 -11.43 -10.13 2.80
N CYS A 14 -10.79 -9.09 2.26
CA CYS A 14 -11.01 -7.73 2.70
C CYS A 14 -12.51 -7.45 2.57
N SER A 15 -13.26 -7.70 3.65
CA SER A 15 -14.57 -7.14 3.86
C SER A 15 -14.34 -5.64 3.83
N SER A 16 -14.66 -5.07 2.68
CA SER A 16 -14.58 -3.65 2.45
C SER A 16 -15.72 -3.05 3.25
N ASP A 17 -15.48 -2.74 4.52
CA ASP A 17 -16.29 -1.78 5.26
C ASP A 17 -15.98 -0.39 4.71
N GLN A 18 -16.42 -0.18 3.46
CA GLN A 18 -16.78 1.13 2.95
C GLN A 18 -18.11 1.51 3.60
N GLN A 19 -18.07 2.30 4.67
CA GLN A 19 -19.13 3.28 4.88
C GLN A 19 -18.68 4.60 4.26
N TYR A 20 -18.73 4.65 2.93
CA TYR A 20 -18.89 5.89 2.17
C TYR A 20 -20.38 6.02 1.86
N SER A 21 -21.09 6.76 2.69
CA SER A 21 -22.41 7.25 2.31
C SER A 21 -22.21 8.38 1.30
N SER A 22 -22.30 8.09 0.01
CA SER A 22 -23.07 8.91 -0.93
C SER A 22 -23.19 8.25 -2.30
N SER A 23 -24.43 8.29 -2.78
CA SER A 23 -24.95 7.80 -4.03
C SER A 23 -24.30 8.41 -5.28
N GLY A 24 -23.96 7.55 -6.24
CA GLY A 24 -24.25 7.76 -7.66
C GLY A 24 -23.29 8.63 -8.50
N SER A 25 -22.95 8.08 -9.67
CA SER A 25 -22.40 8.71 -10.89
C SER A 25 -20.88 8.61 -11.09
N LYS A 26 -20.50 7.79 -12.07
CA LYS A 26 -19.18 7.82 -12.71
C LYS A 26 -19.04 9.12 -13.50
N GLY A 27 -18.44 10.13 -12.88
CA GLY A 27 -18.02 11.37 -13.53
C GLY A 27 -16.54 11.60 -13.24
N VAL A 28 -15.75 11.95 -14.26
CA VAL A 28 -14.34 12.33 -14.10
C VAL A 28 -14.30 13.52 -13.14
N SER A 29 -13.87 13.30 -11.89
CA SER A 29 -13.74 14.37 -10.91
C SER A 29 -12.53 15.21 -11.29
N LEU A 30 -12.74 16.45 -11.74
CA LEU A 30 -11.72 17.49 -11.64
C LEU A 30 -11.19 17.48 -10.21
N SER A 31 -9.88 17.30 -10.01
CA SER A 31 -9.32 17.15 -8.67
C SER A 31 -9.60 18.41 -7.87
N ARG A 32 -10.60 18.35 -6.99
CA ARG A 32 -10.94 19.46 -6.12
C ARG A 32 -9.78 19.62 -5.15
N GLN A 33 -9.31 20.85 -4.96
CA GLN A 33 -8.32 21.13 -3.93
C GLN A 33 -8.88 20.66 -2.57
N SER A 34 -8.13 19.81 -1.88
CA SER A 34 -8.49 19.31 -0.56
C SER A 34 -8.58 20.48 0.43
N SER A 35 -9.55 20.42 1.35
CA SER A 35 -9.63 21.45 2.39
C SER A 35 -8.42 21.38 3.34
N ILE A 36 -8.09 22.49 3.98
CA ILE A 36 -7.00 22.56 4.96
C ILE A 36 -7.19 21.53 6.09
N ILE A 37 -8.43 21.38 6.58
CA ILE A 37 -8.78 20.43 7.64
C ILE A 37 -8.53 18.98 7.20
N GLU A 38 -8.94 18.66 5.97
CA GLU A 38 -8.73 17.35 5.36
C GLU A 38 -7.23 17.05 5.15
N SER A 39 -6.44 18.05 4.78
CA SER A 39 -4.98 17.92 4.69
C SER A 39 -4.37 17.54 6.03
N PHE A 40 -4.76 18.21 7.13
CA PHE A 40 -4.27 17.86 8.46
C PHE A 40 -4.75 16.49 8.94
N SER A 41 -6.00 16.11 8.63
CA SER A 41 -6.49 14.74 8.87
C SER A 41 -5.66 13.70 8.13
N THR A 42 -5.33 13.99 6.87
CA THR A 42 -4.46 13.13 6.05
C THR A 42 -3.07 13.01 6.65
N ILE A 43 -2.45 14.11 7.11
CA ILE A 43 -1.15 14.08 7.77
C ILE A 43 -1.20 13.22 9.04
N ARG A 44 -2.23 13.41 9.88
CA ARG A 44 -2.44 12.60 11.10
C ARG A 44 -2.67 11.12 10.79
N SER A 45 -3.24 10.77 9.65
CA SER A 45 -3.43 9.34 9.31
C SER A 45 -2.13 8.56 9.10
N PHE A 46 -1.00 9.26 8.94
CA PHE A 46 0.36 8.69 8.90
C PHE A 46 1.10 8.73 10.25
N SER A 47 0.51 9.30 11.30
CA SER A 47 1.11 9.26 12.64
C SER A 47 1.13 7.83 13.17
N ASP A 48 1.85 7.62 14.27
CA ASP A 48 1.82 6.34 14.98
C ASP A 48 0.38 5.97 15.38
N GLY A 49 0.01 4.70 15.22
CA GLY A 49 -1.37 4.21 15.34
C GLY A 49 -2.34 4.64 14.24
N GLY A 50 -1.91 5.41 13.24
CA GLY A 50 -2.74 5.86 12.12
C GLY A 50 -3.05 4.77 11.10
N GLY A 51 -4.25 4.79 10.52
CA GLY A 51 -4.68 3.77 9.57
C GLY A 51 -3.85 3.68 8.29
N LYS A 52 -3.24 4.78 7.82
CA LYS A 52 -2.32 4.74 6.66
C LYS A 52 -0.94 4.23 7.06
N ALA A 53 -0.46 4.55 8.26
CA ALA A 53 0.79 3.98 8.79
C ALA A 53 0.70 2.45 8.87
N GLY A 54 -0.38 1.90 9.42
CA GLY A 54 -0.61 0.45 9.48
C GLY A 54 -0.63 -0.22 8.10
N LYS A 55 -1.26 0.42 7.10
CA LYS A 55 -1.28 -0.08 5.72
C LYS A 55 0.12 -0.15 5.10
N ILE A 56 0.94 0.88 5.30
CA ILE A 56 2.33 0.91 4.81
C ILE A 56 3.15 -0.20 5.49
N THR A 57 3.04 -0.32 6.82
CA THR A 57 3.72 -1.37 7.59
C THR A 57 3.34 -2.76 7.10
N ASN A 58 2.05 -3.02 6.87
CA ASN A 58 1.60 -4.32 6.38
C ASN A 58 2.11 -4.61 4.95
N ALA A 59 2.16 -3.58 4.08
CA ALA A 59 2.71 -3.73 2.74
C ALA A 59 4.23 -4.05 2.77
N ILE A 60 4.98 -3.42 3.66
CA ILE A 60 6.41 -3.70 3.84
C ILE A 60 6.62 -5.12 4.37
N ILE A 61 5.84 -5.54 5.38
CA ILE A 61 5.90 -6.91 5.93
C ILE A 61 5.56 -7.92 4.82
N PHE A 62 4.54 -7.65 4.02
CA PHE A 62 4.17 -8.50 2.89
C PHE A 62 5.33 -8.64 1.89
N MET A 63 5.97 -7.54 1.47
CA MET A 63 7.14 -7.57 0.60
C MET A 63 8.26 -8.45 1.19
N ILE A 64 8.58 -8.25 2.46
CA ILE A 64 9.64 -9.01 3.13
C ILE A 64 9.32 -10.52 3.14
N ALA A 65 8.11 -10.88 3.54
CA ALA A 65 7.69 -12.27 3.62
C ALA A 65 7.53 -12.92 2.24
N LYS A 66 7.03 -12.17 1.25
CA LYS A 66 6.74 -12.71 -0.08
C LYS A 66 8.00 -12.92 -0.91
N ASP A 67 8.95 -11.99 -0.82
CA ASP A 67 10.20 -12.02 -1.59
C ASP A 67 11.36 -12.64 -0.80
N ASN A 68 11.10 -13.17 0.39
CA ASN A 68 12.09 -13.79 1.29
C ASN A 68 13.27 -12.85 1.61
N LEU A 69 12.97 -11.58 1.87
CA LEU A 69 13.99 -10.59 2.23
C LEU A 69 14.34 -10.69 3.73
N PRO A 70 15.55 -10.30 4.14
CA PRO A 70 15.89 -10.24 5.55
C PRO A 70 15.11 -9.12 6.26
N LEU A 71 14.74 -9.34 7.53
CA LEU A 71 14.03 -8.33 8.35
C LEU A 71 14.82 -7.02 8.52
N ASN A 72 16.15 -7.07 8.39
CA ASN A 72 17.00 -5.88 8.45
C ASN A 72 16.93 -4.99 7.20
N THR A 73 16.17 -5.38 6.17
CA THR A 73 16.02 -4.62 4.90
C THR A 73 15.55 -3.19 5.14
N VAL A 74 14.61 -2.99 6.07
CA VAL A 74 14.04 -1.67 6.39
C VAL A 74 15.06 -0.69 6.98
N GLN A 75 16.16 -1.22 7.54
CA GLN A 75 17.22 -0.41 8.15
C GLN A 75 18.32 -0.03 7.15
N LYS A 76 18.32 -0.62 5.95
CA LYS A 76 19.34 -0.36 4.92
C LYS A 76 19.16 1.03 4.33
N GLU A 77 20.28 1.70 4.06
CA GLU A 77 20.28 3.07 3.54
C GLU A 77 19.54 3.21 2.21
N GLY A 78 19.63 2.19 1.33
CA GLY A 78 18.86 2.16 0.08
C GLY A 78 17.35 2.15 0.30
N PHE A 79 16.86 1.43 1.31
CA PHE A 79 15.43 1.40 1.65
C PHE A 79 14.98 2.74 2.27
N LYS A 80 15.80 3.33 3.14
CA LYS A 80 15.53 4.68 3.70
C LYS A 80 15.50 5.74 2.59
N TYR A 81 16.41 5.66 1.63
CA TYR A 81 16.43 6.54 0.47
C TYR A 81 15.18 6.35 -0.39
N PHE A 82 14.79 5.10 -0.67
CA PHE A 82 13.57 4.76 -1.39
C PHE A 82 12.31 5.34 -0.71
N MET A 83 12.17 5.19 0.61
CA MET A 83 11.05 5.75 1.38
C MET A 83 11.04 7.29 1.45
N LYS A 84 12.20 7.94 1.41
CA LYS A 84 12.32 9.40 1.41
C LYS A 84 12.09 10.02 0.04
N THR A 85 12.26 9.25 -1.02
CA THR A 85 12.11 9.75 -2.38
C THR A 85 10.62 9.95 -2.66
N PRO A 86 10.15 11.17 -2.97
CA PRO A 86 8.78 11.40 -3.39
C PRO A 86 8.61 10.86 -4.81
N GLN A 87 8.49 9.54 -4.98
CA GLN A 87 8.31 8.93 -6.28
C GLN A 87 6.85 8.51 -6.50
N THR A 88 6.21 9.26 -7.40
CA THR A 88 5.25 8.72 -8.36
C THR A 88 5.87 7.49 -9.02
N PHE A 89 5.57 6.31 -8.49
CA PHE A 89 5.92 5.05 -9.14
C PHE A 89 5.18 4.98 -10.48
N ILE A 90 5.85 5.35 -11.57
CA ILE A 90 5.42 5.03 -12.93
C ILE A 90 6.17 3.74 -13.27
N PRO A 91 5.50 2.57 -13.26
CA PRO A 91 6.14 1.37 -13.77
C PRO A 91 6.47 1.61 -15.24
N CYS A 92 7.76 1.61 -15.59
CA CYS A 92 8.18 1.50 -16.98
C CYS A 92 7.68 0.16 -17.50
N THR A 93 6.49 0.11 -18.10
CA THR A 93 6.07 -1.02 -18.90
C THR A 93 7.00 -1.08 -20.10
N ARG A 94 8.05 -1.91 -20.02
CA ARG A 94 8.91 -2.22 -21.15
C ARG A 94 8.03 -2.86 -22.23
N SER A 95 7.61 -2.07 -23.21
CA SER A 95 7.06 -2.59 -24.47
C SER A 95 8.19 -3.37 -25.13
N GLN A 96 8.15 -4.70 -25.05
CA GLN A 96 8.90 -5.52 -25.99
C GLN A 96 8.21 -5.36 -27.34
N ASN A 97 8.65 -4.39 -28.15
CA ASN A 97 8.31 -4.38 -29.56
C ASN A 97 9.06 -5.57 -30.19
N THR A 98 8.33 -6.66 -30.41
CA THR A 98 8.74 -7.72 -31.33
C THR A 98 8.60 -7.17 -32.75
N ILE A 99 9.71 -7.13 -33.49
CA ILE A 99 9.73 -7.15 -34.96
C ILE A 99 10.39 -8.47 -35.33
#